data_AF-S9NS72-F1
#
_entry.id   AF-S9NS72-F1
#
_cell.length_a   1.000
_cell.length_b   1.000
_cell.length_c   1.000
_cell.angle_alpha   90.00
_cell.angle_beta   90.00
_cell.angle_gamma   90.00
#
_symmetry.space_group_name_H-M   'P 1'
#
loop_
_entity.id
_entity.type
_entity.pdbx_description
1 polymer ?
#
loop_
_entity_poly.entity_id
_entity_poly.type
_entity_poly.pdbx_seq_one_letter_code
_entity_poly.pdbx_strand_id
1 'polypeptide(L)'
;MLRSKGLYLRQHGRDSTEAFARAAECFERAAADPTYLFAQVNQVDLYTDLAESDFQRGVDPEPHVRKALRAADRALGIDPGFYSALNAAADAALLQTEYLLRRGGDPRPLLERALEYLERSRRANPDYGRTWFRFARVRHLSALLALREGGDAGARLDEGRLALEQALRLDARCVECHVVGAQLEEVAAAWAARRGLPGLPHLQRALAEARRAVALFSYGEAHQELARVYWLLARAQPPARAGSFVKEGG
;
A
#
# COMPACT_ATOMS: atom_id res chain seq x y z
N MET A 1 -14.46 12.68 14.01
CA MET A 1 -15.35 11.58 14.46
C MET A 1 -16.04 10.84 13.32
N LEU A 2 -16.63 11.52 12.31
CA LEU A 2 -17.36 10.82 11.22
C LEU A 2 -16.46 9.98 10.30
N ARG A 3 -15.32 10.50 9.84
CA ARG A 3 -14.31 9.72 9.08
C ARG A 3 -13.84 8.49 9.85
N SER A 4 -13.47 8.66 11.13
CA SER A 4 -13.05 7.57 12.01
C SER A 4 -14.13 6.51 12.20
N LYS A 5 -15.41 6.90 12.27
CA LYS A 5 -16.54 5.98 12.29
C LYS A 5 -16.65 5.19 10.98
N GLY A 6 -16.47 5.84 9.82
CA GLY A 6 -16.44 5.18 8.52
C GLY A 6 -15.32 4.13 8.43
N LEU A 7 -14.11 4.49 8.84
CA LEU A 7 -12.97 3.57 8.91
C LEU A 7 -13.23 2.37 9.83
N TYR A 8 -13.79 2.60 11.02
CA TYR A 8 -14.15 1.54 11.96
C TYR A 8 -15.16 0.57 11.35
N LEU A 9 -16.25 1.09 10.76
CA LEU A 9 -17.28 0.28 10.12
C LEU A 9 -16.68 -0.57 9.00
N ARG A 10 -15.83 0.03 8.14
CA ARG A 10 -15.13 -0.67 7.06
C ARG A 10 -14.24 -1.81 7.57
N GLN A 11 -13.42 -1.56 8.60
CA GLN A 11 -12.55 -2.58 9.20
C GLN A 11 -13.33 -3.79 9.75
N HIS A 12 -14.59 -3.61 10.10
CA HIS A 12 -15.47 -4.66 10.60
C HIS A 12 -16.45 -5.19 9.54
N GLY A 13 -16.22 -4.88 8.25
CA GLY A 13 -17.05 -5.36 7.14
C GLY A 13 -18.48 -4.78 7.14
N ARG A 14 -18.70 -3.66 7.81
CA ARG A 14 -20.00 -2.98 7.90
C ARG A 14 -20.09 -1.85 6.89
N ASP A 15 -21.32 -1.52 6.48
CA ASP A 15 -21.56 -0.38 5.59
C ASP A 15 -21.07 0.93 6.23
N SER A 16 -20.18 1.61 5.53
CA SER A 16 -19.52 2.86 5.92
C SER A 16 -19.97 4.06 5.07
N THR A 17 -20.86 3.83 4.10
CA THR A 17 -21.25 4.81 3.07
C THR A 17 -21.80 6.09 3.69
N GLU A 18 -22.76 5.98 4.61
CA GLU A 18 -23.36 7.15 5.27
C GLU A 18 -22.33 7.94 6.10
N ALA A 19 -21.44 7.22 6.81
CA ALA A 19 -20.43 7.87 7.65
C ALA A 19 -19.41 8.66 6.81
N PHE A 20 -19.01 8.13 5.66
CA PHE A 20 -18.13 8.85 4.73
C PHE A 20 -18.85 9.99 4.02
N ALA A 21 -20.12 9.82 3.61
CA ALA A 21 -20.90 10.89 2.98
C ALA A 21 -21.05 12.10 3.93
N ARG A 22 -21.42 11.86 5.18
CA ARG A 22 -21.52 12.92 6.20
C ARG A 22 -20.17 13.57 6.51
N ALA A 23 -19.08 12.80 6.48
CA ALA A 23 -17.73 13.37 6.61
C ALA A 23 -17.40 14.29 5.42
N ALA A 24 -17.77 13.89 4.20
CA ALA A 24 -17.57 14.69 3.00
C ALA A 24 -18.27 16.04 3.09
N GLU A 25 -19.56 16.04 3.45
CA GLU A 25 -20.34 17.26 3.62
C GLU A 25 -19.72 18.22 4.66
N CYS A 26 -19.29 17.68 5.80
CA CYS A 26 -18.63 18.49 6.84
C CYS A 26 -17.32 19.10 6.34
N PHE A 27 -16.48 18.32 5.65
CA PHE A 27 -15.20 18.80 5.15
C PHE A 27 -15.36 19.77 3.97
N GLU A 28 -16.35 19.59 3.10
CA GLU A 28 -16.68 20.55 2.04
C GLU A 28 -17.12 21.90 2.61
N ARG A 29 -17.96 21.89 3.65
CA ARG A 29 -18.34 23.12 4.35
C ARG A 29 -17.16 23.81 5.02
N ALA A 30 -16.27 23.04 5.66
CA ALA A 30 -15.06 23.60 6.28
C ALA A 30 -14.06 24.12 5.25
N ALA A 31 -13.96 23.48 4.09
CA ALA A 31 -13.10 23.87 2.98
C ALA A 31 -13.65 25.07 2.16
N ALA A 32 -14.82 25.60 2.53
CA ALA A 32 -15.34 26.86 1.98
C ALA A 32 -14.44 28.05 2.34
N ASP A 33 -13.70 27.96 3.45
CA ASP A 33 -12.52 28.79 3.66
C ASP A 33 -11.32 28.15 2.93
N PRO A 34 -10.87 28.73 1.80
CA PRO A 34 -9.79 28.16 1.01
C PRO A 34 -8.44 28.22 1.73
N THR A 35 -8.31 28.97 2.83
CA THR A 35 -7.07 29.10 3.60
C THR A 35 -6.98 28.12 4.76
N TYR A 36 -8.07 27.42 5.08
CA TYR A 36 -8.09 26.47 6.17
C TYR A 36 -7.41 25.14 5.78
N LEU A 37 -6.09 25.08 5.95
CA LEU A 37 -5.23 23.94 5.58
C LEU A 37 -5.77 22.59 6.07
N PHE A 38 -6.17 22.48 7.34
CA PHE A 38 -6.64 21.21 7.89
C PHE A 38 -7.96 20.72 7.27
N ALA A 39 -8.83 21.61 6.80
CA ALA A 39 -10.01 21.18 6.05
C ALA A 39 -9.61 20.56 4.70
N GLN A 40 -8.64 21.15 4.00
CA GLN A 40 -8.11 20.58 2.76
C GLN A 40 -7.47 19.21 2.99
N VAL A 41 -6.62 19.09 4.02
CA VAL A 41 -5.96 17.82 4.41
C VAL A 41 -6.99 16.75 4.74
N ASN A 42 -8.02 17.09 5.53
CA ASN A 42 -9.10 16.15 5.86
C ASN A 42 -9.86 15.67 4.61
N GLN A 43 -9.99 16.51 3.58
CA GLN A 43 -10.54 16.08 2.30
C GLN A 43 -9.61 15.13 1.55
N VAL A 44 -8.28 15.36 1.55
CA VAL A 44 -7.32 14.41 0.96
C VAL A 44 -7.49 13.04 1.61
N ASP A 45 -7.45 13.01 2.94
CA ASP A 45 -7.55 11.79 3.74
C ASP A 45 -8.87 11.05 3.54
N LEU A 46 -9.98 11.77 3.42
CA LEU A 46 -11.30 11.17 3.14
C LEU A 46 -11.35 10.54 1.75
N TYR A 47 -10.90 11.28 0.73
CA TYR A 47 -10.96 10.80 -0.65
C TYR A 47 -9.98 9.66 -0.90
N THR A 48 -8.85 9.61 -0.19
CA THR A 48 -7.96 8.45 -0.18
C THR A 48 -8.63 7.22 0.45
N ASP A 49 -9.37 7.36 1.55
CA ASP A 49 -10.12 6.22 2.15
C ASP A 49 -11.22 5.69 1.22
N LEU A 50 -11.91 6.59 0.53
CA LEU A 50 -12.94 6.23 -0.45
C LEU A 50 -12.34 5.53 -1.67
N ALA A 51 -11.20 6.02 -2.18
CA ALA A 51 -10.44 5.37 -3.24
C ALA A 51 -9.99 3.97 -2.82
N GLU A 52 -9.52 3.80 -1.58
CA GLU A 52 -9.15 2.49 -1.06
C GLU A 52 -10.37 1.55 -0.99
N SER A 53 -11.54 2.07 -0.59
CA SER A 53 -12.77 1.29 -0.57
C SER A 53 -13.23 0.87 -1.97
N ASP A 54 -13.06 1.71 -2.98
CA ASP A 54 -13.34 1.35 -4.37
C ASP A 54 -12.38 0.26 -4.84
N PHE A 55 -11.09 0.45 -4.59
CA PHE A 55 -10.05 -0.50 -4.94
C PHE A 55 -10.29 -1.88 -4.32
N GLN A 56 -10.64 -1.95 -3.03
CA GLN A 56 -10.95 -3.20 -2.32
C GLN A 56 -12.17 -3.92 -2.90
N ARG A 57 -13.12 -3.18 -3.50
CA ARG A 57 -14.30 -3.74 -4.20
C ARG A 57 -14.02 -4.04 -5.67
N GLY A 58 -12.81 -3.80 -6.17
CA GLY A 58 -12.45 -3.94 -7.58
C GLY A 58 -13.06 -2.86 -8.48
N VAL A 59 -13.59 -1.78 -7.89
CA VAL A 59 -14.07 -0.59 -8.60
C VAL A 59 -12.88 0.32 -8.90
N ASP A 60 -12.90 1.00 -10.04
CA ASP A 60 -11.86 1.95 -10.41
C ASP A 60 -11.79 3.10 -9.38
N PRO A 61 -10.67 3.26 -8.65
CA PRO A 61 -10.55 4.29 -7.63
C PRO A 61 -10.29 5.68 -8.22
N GLU A 62 -10.08 5.81 -9.54
CA GLU A 62 -9.68 7.07 -10.21
C GLU A 62 -10.56 8.28 -9.85
N PRO A 63 -11.91 8.17 -9.78
CA PRO A 63 -12.75 9.31 -9.42
C PRO A 63 -12.40 9.89 -8.04
N HIS A 64 -12.16 9.03 -7.05
CA HIS A 64 -11.80 9.45 -5.70
C HIS A 64 -10.33 9.86 -5.61
N VAL A 65 -9.42 9.18 -6.33
CA VAL A 65 -8.01 9.60 -6.44
C VAL A 65 -7.91 11.02 -7.00
N ARG A 66 -8.65 11.36 -8.05
CA ARG A 66 -8.67 12.73 -8.59
C ARG A 66 -9.19 13.76 -7.58
N LYS A 67 -10.17 13.41 -6.75
CA LYS A 67 -10.66 14.29 -5.68
C LYS A 67 -9.60 14.48 -4.58
N ALA A 68 -8.92 13.41 -4.17
CA ALA A 68 -7.82 13.46 -3.20
C ALA A 68 -6.69 14.36 -3.71
N LEU A 69 -6.23 14.16 -4.95
CA LEU A 69 -5.15 14.97 -5.54
C LEU A 69 -5.53 16.45 -5.66
N ARG A 70 -6.76 16.79 -6.06
CA ARG A 70 -7.22 18.19 -6.09
C ARG A 70 -7.25 18.82 -4.70
N ALA A 71 -7.65 18.07 -3.66
CA ALA A 71 -7.60 18.56 -2.29
C ALA A 71 -6.15 18.74 -1.80
N ALA A 72 -5.25 17.85 -2.22
CA ALA A 72 -3.83 17.96 -1.92
C ALA A 72 -3.22 19.18 -2.59
N ASP A 73 -3.54 19.44 -3.86
CA ASP A 73 -3.08 20.64 -4.57
C ASP A 73 -3.52 21.93 -3.86
N ARG A 74 -4.75 21.97 -3.31
CA ARG A 74 -5.21 23.11 -2.48
C ARG A 74 -4.43 23.22 -1.17
N ALA A 75 -4.26 22.10 -0.44
CA ALA A 75 -3.47 22.09 0.80
C ALA A 75 -2.03 22.56 0.56
N LEU A 76 -1.40 22.07 -0.50
CA LEU A 76 -0.02 22.40 -0.87
C LEU A 76 0.13 23.79 -1.47
N GLY A 77 -0.95 24.40 -1.95
CA GLY A 77 -0.99 25.82 -2.31
C GLY A 77 -0.92 26.73 -1.08
N ILE A 78 -1.39 26.27 0.08
CA ILE A 78 -1.32 26.98 1.36
C ILE A 78 0.03 26.73 2.04
N ASP A 79 0.44 25.46 2.14
CA ASP A 79 1.73 25.05 2.69
C ASP A 79 2.38 23.98 1.76
N PRO A 80 3.33 24.39 0.90
CA PRO A 80 4.01 23.48 -0.03
C PRO A 80 4.79 22.34 0.62
N GLY A 81 5.13 22.49 1.90
CA GLY A 81 5.89 21.53 2.70
C GLY A 81 5.03 20.67 3.62
N PHE A 82 3.69 20.75 3.54
CA PHE A 82 2.83 20.01 4.45
C PHE A 82 2.91 18.49 4.21
N TYR A 83 3.82 17.83 4.93
CA TYR A 83 4.21 16.44 4.71
C TYR A 83 3.03 15.46 4.78
N SER A 84 2.01 15.74 5.60
CA SER A 84 0.82 14.90 5.69
C SER A 84 0.00 14.91 4.40
N ALA A 85 -0.19 16.08 3.76
CA ALA A 85 -0.86 16.16 2.45
C ALA A 85 -0.05 15.50 1.34
N LEU A 86 1.28 15.68 1.35
CA LEU A 86 2.19 15.02 0.40
C LEU A 86 2.09 13.49 0.51
N ASN A 87 2.10 12.95 1.72
CA ASN A 87 1.94 11.52 1.96
C ASN A 87 0.57 10.97 1.53
N ALA A 88 -0.51 11.69 1.83
CA ALA A 88 -1.86 11.27 1.46
C ALA A 88 -2.07 11.33 -0.07
N ALA A 89 -1.46 12.31 -0.76
CA ALA A 89 -1.43 12.38 -2.22
C ALA A 89 -0.65 11.22 -2.84
N ALA A 90 0.50 10.87 -2.26
CA ALA A 90 1.27 9.70 -2.68
C ALA A 90 0.47 8.40 -2.53
N ASP A 91 -0.25 8.21 -1.42
CA ASP A 91 -1.12 7.05 -1.24
C ASP A 91 -2.24 6.96 -2.29
N ALA A 92 -2.91 8.08 -2.58
CA ALA A 92 -3.94 8.12 -3.61
C ALA A 92 -3.36 7.71 -4.98
N ALA A 93 -2.18 8.20 -5.33
CA ALA A 93 -1.48 7.81 -6.56
C ALA A 93 -1.09 6.32 -6.55
N LEU A 94 -0.67 5.77 -5.41
CA LEU A 94 -0.30 4.35 -5.27
C LEU A 94 -1.52 3.42 -5.39
N LEU A 95 -2.69 3.83 -4.89
CA LEU A 95 -3.93 3.06 -5.09
C LEU A 95 -4.30 2.95 -6.57
N GLN A 96 -4.23 4.06 -7.32
CA GLN A 96 -4.46 4.02 -8.77
C GLN A 96 -3.39 3.21 -9.50
N THR A 97 -2.12 3.35 -9.08
CA THR A 97 -0.98 2.57 -9.61
C THR A 97 -1.26 1.08 -9.51
N GLU A 98 -1.66 0.62 -8.33
CA GLU A 98 -1.93 -0.80 -8.10
C GLU A 98 -3.15 -1.29 -8.89
N TYR A 99 -4.20 -0.47 -8.98
CA TYR A 99 -5.36 -0.76 -9.82
C TYR A 99 -4.96 -0.92 -11.29
N LEU A 100 -4.24 0.05 -11.87
CA LEU A 100 -3.79 -0.01 -13.26
C LEU A 100 -2.88 -1.20 -13.50
N LEU A 101 -1.97 -1.52 -12.57
CA LEU A 101 -1.18 -2.74 -12.64
C LEU A 101 -2.11 -3.95 -12.73
N ARG A 102 -3.11 -4.12 -11.86
CA ARG A 102 -4.02 -5.27 -11.93
C ARG A 102 -4.81 -5.35 -13.24
N ARG A 103 -5.08 -4.21 -13.88
CA ARG A 103 -5.82 -4.12 -15.16
C ARG A 103 -4.95 -4.12 -16.41
N GLY A 104 -3.62 -4.17 -16.27
CA GLY A 104 -2.69 -4.12 -17.41
C GLY A 104 -2.52 -2.73 -18.03
N GLY A 105 -2.91 -1.66 -17.33
CA GLY A 105 -2.66 -0.28 -17.74
C GLY A 105 -1.22 0.17 -17.47
N ASP A 106 -0.91 1.42 -17.83
CA ASP A 106 0.41 2.04 -17.59
C ASP A 106 0.42 2.82 -16.25
N PRO A 107 1.12 2.31 -15.22
CA PRO A 107 1.23 2.98 -13.93
C PRO A 107 2.37 4.00 -13.83
N ARG A 108 3.27 4.11 -14.82
CA ARG A 108 4.53 4.88 -14.69
C ARG A 108 4.32 6.34 -14.28
N PRO A 109 3.37 7.09 -14.87
CA PRO A 109 3.14 8.48 -14.47
C PRO A 109 2.71 8.61 -13.00
N LEU A 110 1.98 7.62 -12.45
CA LEU A 110 1.53 7.65 -11.07
C LEU A 110 2.65 7.25 -10.09
N LEU A 111 3.51 6.32 -10.47
CA LEU A 111 4.73 5.98 -9.72
C LEU A 111 5.66 7.19 -9.62
N GLU A 112 5.89 7.89 -10.72
CA GLU A 112 6.72 9.11 -10.76
C GLU A 112 6.14 10.21 -9.86
N ARG A 113 4.83 10.48 -9.96
CA ARG A 113 4.15 11.45 -9.09
C ARG A 113 4.21 11.06 -7.61
N ALA A 114 4.02 9.78 -7.28
CA ALA A 114 4.15 9.32 -5.90
C ALA A 114 5.56 9.56 -5.36
N LEU A 115 6.61 9.28 -6.14
CA LEU A 115 8.00 9.57 -5.74
C LEU A 115 8.24 11.06 -5.52
N GLU A 116 7.71 11.93 -6.39
CA GLU A 116 7.85 13.38 -6.24
C GLU A 116 7.24 13.87 -4.91
N TYR A 117 6.03 13.44 -4.59
CA TYR A 117 5.38 13.78 -3.33
C TYR A 117 6.18 13.28 -2.12
N LEU A 118 6.67 12.03 -2.17
CA LEU A 118 7.43 11.45 -1.07
C LEU A 118 8.80 12.10 -0.89
N GLU A 119 9.46 12.51 -1.97
CA GLU A 119 10.73 13.24 -1.91
C GLU A 119 10.54 14.63 -1.28
N ARG A 120 9.48 15.35 -1.65
CA ARG A 120 9.10 16.60 -0.98
C ARG A 120 8.78 16.37 0.49
N SER A 121 8.04 15.30 0.81
CA SER A 121 7.68 14.95 2.19
C SER A 121 8.92 14.66 3.03
N ARG A 122 9.87 13.89 2.49
CA ARG A 122 11.12 13.54 3.15
C ARG A 122 11.97 14.77 3.46
N ARG A 123 11.98 15.78 2.58
CA ARG A 123 12.66 17.06 2.84
C ARG A 123 11.97 17.87 3.92
N ALA A 124 10.63 17.87 3.94
CA ALA A 124 9.85 18.61 4.92
C ALA A 124 9.88 17.97 6.33
N ASN A 125 9.86 16.64 6.41
CA ASN A 125 9.94 15.90 7.67
C ASN A 125 10.66 14.54 7.46
N PRO A 126 11.99 14.50 7.66
CA PRO A 126 12.80 13.29 7.48
C PRO A 126 12.44 12.14 8.44
N ASP A 127 11.91 12.47 9.62
CA ASP A 127 11.61 11.52 10.69
C ASP A 127 10.18 10.97 10.62
N TYR A 128 9.39 11.41 9.64
CA TYR A 128 8.06 10.85 9.41
C TYR A 128 8.17 9.47 8.76
N GLY A 129 8.26 8.42 9.58
CA GLY A 129 8.45 7.02 9.15
C GLY A 129 7.46 6.53 8.10
N ARG A 130 6.23 7.06 8.11
CA ARG A 130 5.22 6.78 7.09
C ARG A 130 5.63 7.22 5.67
N THR A 131 6.54 8.18 5.52
CA THR A 131 7.15 8.54 4.22
C THR A 131 8.00 7.39 3.68
N TRP A 132 8.85 6.80 4.53
CA TRP A 132 9.73 5.68 4.17
C TRP A 132 8.95 4.40 3.85
N PHE A 133 7.89 4.13 4.61
CA PHE A 133 6.93 3.08 4.29
C PHE A 133 6.36 3.22 2.87
N ARG A 134 5.95 4.44 2.49
CA ARG A 134 5.42 4.69 1.14
C ARG A 134 6.48 4.62 0.05
N PHE A 135 7.74 4.98 0.34
CA PHE A 135 8.85 4.70 -0.58
C PHE A 135 8.97 3.20 -0.83
N ALA A 136 8.91 2.36 0.21
CA ALA A 136 8.91 0.91 0.03
C ALA A 136 7.74 0.42 -0.84
N ARG A 137 6.53 0.96 -0.65
CA ARG A 137 5.37 0.65 -1.51
C ARG A 137 5.61 1.00 -2.97
N VAL A 138 6.15 2.18 -3.25
CA VAL A 138 6.51 2.57 -4.63
C VAL A 138 7.50 1.57 -5.23
N ARG A 139 8.55 1.20 -4.46
CA ARG A 139 9.58 0.27 -4.93
C ARG A 139 9.02 -1.13 -5.17
N HIS A 140 8.11 -1.61 -4.31
CA HIS A 140 7.38 -2.85 -4.52
C HIS A 140 6.60 -2.84 -5.85
N LEU A 141 5.76 -1.84 -6.08
CA LEU A 141 4.96 -1.74 -7.31
C LEU A 141 5.83 -1.55 -8.56
N SER A 142 6.96 -0.83 -8.43
CA SER A 142 7.93 -0.69 -9.51
C SER A 142 8.63 -2.02 -9.83
N ALA A 143 8.98 -2.80 -8.81
CA ALA A 143 9.58 -4.13 -8.98
C ALA A 143 8.59 -5.09 -9.64
N LEU A 144 7.31 -5.01 -9.26
CA LEU A 144 6.23 -5.79 -9.88
C LEU A 144 6.03 -5.43 -11.35
N LEU A 145 6.08 -4.13 -11.70
CA LEU A 145 6.04 -3.66 -13.09
C LEU A 145 7.22 -4.22 -13.89
N ALA A 146 8.44 -4.03 -13.39
CA ALA A 146 9.65 -4.52 -14.05
C ALA A 146 9.58 -6.04 -14.27
N LEU A 147 9.12 -6.80 -13.25
CA LEU A 147 8.90 -8.22 -13.38
C LEU A 147 7.88 -8.53 -14.49
N ARG A 148 6.74 -7.83 -14.55
CA ARG A 148 5.75 -8.06 -15.62
C ARG A 148 6.33 -7.87 -17.01
N GLU A 149 7.15 -6.83 -17.19
CA GLU A 149 7.78 -6.48 -18.46
C GLU A 149 8.99 -7.35 -18.80
N GLY A 150 9.35 -8.29 -17.92
CA GLY A 150 10.55 -9.13 -18.09
C GLY A 150 11.86 -8.39 -17.86
N GLY A 151 11.81 -7.19 -17.28
CA GLY A 151 12.96 -6.38 -16.93
C GLY A 151 13.60 -6.75 -15.60
N ASP A 152 14.60 -5.97 -15.21
CA ASP A 152 15.31 -6.15 -13.95
C ASP A 152 14.61 -5.46 -12.77
N ALA A 153 14.25 -6.25 -11.76
CA ALA A 153 13.64 -5.79 -10.52
C ALA A 153 14.66 -5.59 -9.38
N GLY A 154 15.92 -6.02 -9.53
CA GLY A 154 16.92 -6.10 -8.45
C GLY A 154 17.10 -4.79 -7.68
N ALA A 155 17.47 -3.71 -8.38
CA ALA A 155 17.68 -2.41 -7.74
C ALA A 155 16.44 -1.91 -6.99
N ARG A 156 15.24 -2.11 -7.55
CA ARG A 156 13.98 -1.71 -6.93
C ARG A 156 13.69 -2.53 -5.67
N LEU A 157 13.99 -3.82 -5.69
CA LEU A 157 13.86 -4.68 -4.50
C LEU A 157 14.81 -4.22 -3.39
N ASP A 158 16.06 -3.88 -3.71
CA ASP A 158 17.04 -3.43 -2.72
C ASP A 158 16.67 -2.05 -2.13
N GLU A 159 16.27 -1.11 -2.97
CA GLU A 159 15.74 0.19 -2.53
C GLU A 159 14.49 0.04 -1.65
N GLY A 160 13.61 -0.91 -1.96
CA GLY A 160 12.43 -1.22 -1.17
C GLY A 160 12.78 -1.72 0.23
N ARG A 161 13.76 -2.62 0.34
CA ARG A 161 14.26 -3.13 1.64
C ARG A 161 14.86 -2.01 2.48
N LEU A 162 15.71 -1.18 1.88
CA LEU A 162 16.31 -0.03 2.58
C LEU A 162 15.24 0.94 3.08
N ALA A 163 14.19 1.19 2.29
CA ALA A 163 13.07 2.04 2.71
C ALA A 163 12.28 1.42 3.88
N LEU A 164 12.07 0.09 3.89
CA LEU A 164 11.45 -0.60 5.02
C LEU A 164 12.31 -0.54 6.29
N GLU A 165 13.62 -0.71 6.17
CA GLU A 165 14.55 -0.57 7.29
C GLU A 165 14.47 0.82 7.91
N GLN A 166 14.42 1.88 7.09
CA GLN A 166 14.23 3.25 7.58
C GLN A 166 12.88 3.42 8.28
N ALA A 167 11.80 2.92 7.67
CA ALA A 167 10.46 3.01 8.23
C ALA A 167 10.37 2.32 9.60
N LEU A 168 10.92 1.11 9.73
CA LEU A 168 10.91 0.32 10.96
C LEU A 168 11.85 0.88 12.03
N ARG A 169 12.90 1.62 11.66
CA ARG A 169 13.71 2.36 12.63
C ARG A 169 12.94 3.51 13.27
N LEU A 170 12.10 4.19 12.49
CA LEU A 170 11.28 5.31 12.97
C LEU A 170 10.01 4.85 13.68
N ASP A 171 9.42 3.74 13.23
CA ASP A 171 8.27 3.10 13.86
C ASP A 171 8.38 1.57 13.80
N ALA A 172 8.93 0.99 14.88
CA ALA A 172 9.10 -0.45 15.02
C ALA A 172 7.77 -1.24 15.08
N ARG A 173 6.62 -0.56 15.21
CA ARG A 173 5.29 -1.19 15.24
C ARG A 173 4.51 -1.01 13.95
N CYS A 174 5.17 -0.54 12.87
CA CYS A 174 4.55 -0.39 11.56
C CYS A 174 4.13 -1.75 10.98
N VAL A 175 2.87 -2.14 11.18
CA VAL A 175 2.33 -3.43 10.72
C VAL A 175 2.32 -3.48 9.19
N GLU A 176 1.95 -2.38 8.55
CA GLU A 176 1.90 -2.24 7.09
C GLU A 176 3.30 -2.40 6.46
N CYS A 177 4.36 -2.04 7.18
CA CYS A 177 5.74 -2.24 6.72
C CYS A 177 6.05 -3.73 6.59
N HIS A 178 5.59 -4.56 7.52
CA HIS A 178 5.76 -6.02 7.44
C HIS A 178 4.90 -6.64 6.34
N VAL A 179 3.70 -6.14 6.07
CA VAL A 179 2.89 -6.57 4.91
C VAL A 179 3.62 -6.27 3.60
N VAL A 180 4.09 -5.04 3.41
CA VAL A 180 4.85 -4.65 2.20
C VAL A 180 6.18 -5.40 2.10
N GLY A 181 6.84 -5.68 3.23
CA GLY A 181 8.04 -6.52 3.28
C GLY A 181 7.80 -7.93 2.77
N ALA A 182 6.68 -8.54 3.14
CA ALA A 182 6.29 -9.85 2.61
C ALA A 182 6.10 -9.79 1.09
N GLN A 183 5.29 -8.84 0.60
CA GLN A 183 5.01 -8.64 -0.82
C GLN A 183 6.28 -8.39 -1.64
N LEU A 184 7.21 -7.59 -1.12
CA LEU A 184 8.50 -7.33 -1.76
C LEU A 184 9.32 -8.60 -1.92
N GLU A 185 9.35 -9.47 -0.90
CA GLU A 185 10.04 -10.76 -0.98
C GLU A 185 9.31 -11.77 -1.89
N GLU A 186 7.99 -11.69 -2.04
CA GLU A 186 7.28 -12.47 -3.07
C GLU A 186 7.72 -12.09 -4.48
N VAL A 187 7.82 -10.79 -4.77
CA VAL A 187 8.34 -10.30 -6.06
C VAL A 187 9.79 -10.74 -6.26
N ALA A 188 10.61 -10.70 -5.21
CA ALA A 188 11.99 -11.17 -5.27
C ALA A 188 12.09 -12.68 -5.54
N ALA A 189 11.22 -13.49 -4.94
CA ALA A 189 11.14 -14.93 -5.22
C ALA A 189 10.79 -15.20 -6.68
N ALA A 190 9.79 -14.47 -7.21
CA ALA A 190 9.37 -14.62 -8.59
C ALA A 190 10.44 -14.15 -9.59
N TRP A 191 11.14 -13.05 -9.29
CA TRP A 191 12.26 -12.57 -10.09
C TRP A 191 13.44 -13.55 -10.08
N ALA A 192 13.81 -14.11 -8.91
CA ALA A 192 14.83 -15.15 -8.81
C ALA A 192 14.47 -16.39 -9.65
N ALA A 193 13.23 -16.86 -9.56
CA ALA A 193 12.76 -18.03 -10.32
C ALA A 193 12.87 -17.83 -11.83
N ARG A 194 12.54 -16.64 -12.36
CA ARG A 194 12.71 -16.32 -13.79
C ARG A 194 14.16 -16.35 -14.27
N ARG A 195 15.11 -16.21 -13.34
CA ARG A 195 16.55 -16.25 -13.60
C ARG A 195 17.16 -17.63 -13.32
N GLY A 196 16.34 -18.64 -13.02
CA GLY A 196 16.80 -19.97 -12.61
C GLY A 196 17.48 -19.99 -11.24
N LEU A 197 17.29 -18.95 -10.42
CA LEU A 197 17.84 -18.85 -9.07
C LEU A 197 16.83 -19.35 -8.02
N PRO A 198 17.29 -19.82 -6.84
CA PRO A 198 16.41 -20.32 -5.80
C PRO A 198 15.47 -19.23 -5.22
N GLY A 199 14.16 -19.38 -5.40
CA GLY A 199 13.15 -18.48 -4.83
C GLY A 199 12.76 -18.79 -3.36
N LEU A 200 13.07 -20.00 -2.87
CA LEU A 200 12.64 -20.44 -1.53
C LEU A 200 13.16 -19.54 -0.37
N PRO A 201 14.42 -19.07 -0.37
CA PRO A 201 14.89 -18.16 0.69
C PRO A 201 14.10 -16.85 0.76
N HIS A 202 13.65 -16.34 -0.39
CA HIS A 202 12.80 -15.16 -0.46
C HIS A 202 11.42 -15.44 0.15
N LEU A 203 10.77 -16.56 -0.21
CA LEU A 203 9.48 -16.95 0.37
C LEU A 203 9.55 -17.20 1.88
N GLN A 204 10.68 -17.69 2.39
CA GLN A 204 10.90 -17.84 3.83
C GLN A 204 10.98 -16.48 4.55
N ARG A 205 11.63 -15.49 3.94
CA ARG A 205 11.61 -14.11 4.46
C ARG A 205 10.23 -13.50 4.39
N ALA A 206 9.50 -13.70 3.29
CA ALA A 206 8.11 -13.27 3.16
C ALA A 206 7.24 -13.83 4.30
N LEU A 207 7.43 -15.11 4.65
CA LEU A 207 6.71 -15.75 5.75
C LEU A 207 7.05 -15.13 7.10
N ALA A 208 8.32 -14.80 7.33
CA ALA A 208 8.74 -14.15 8.56
C ALA A 208 8.09 -12.76 8.71
N GLU A 209 8.07 -11.97 7.65
CA GLU A 209 7.42 -10.65 7.60
C GLU A 209 5.90 -10.77 7.82
N ALA A 210 5.21 -11.62 7.07
CA ALA A 210 3.76 -11.79 7.21
C ALA A 210 3.34 -12.27 8.62
N ARG A 211 4.14 -13.15 9.25
CA ARG A 211 3.92 -13.58 10.65
C ARG A 211 4.11 -12.44 11.64
N ARG A 212 5.10 -11.56 11.44
CA ARG A 212 5.29 -10.36 12.29
C ARG A 212 4.11 -9.41 12.15
N ALA A 213 3.59 -9.20 10.93
CA ALA A 213 2.42 -8.38 10.71
C ALA A 213 1.22 -8.87 11.55
N VAL A 214 0.89 -10.16 11.43
CA VAL A 214 -0.21 -10.77 12.21
C VAL A 214 0.02 -10.71 13.72
N ALA A 215 1.27 -10.90 14.17
CA ALA A 215 1.61 -10.86 15.60
C ALA A 215 1.48 -9.45 16.21
N LEU A 216 1.83 -8.40 15.45
CA LEU A 216 1.71 -7.00 15.90
C LEU A 216 0.25 -6.54 15.90
N PHE A 217 -0.47 -6.79 14.81
CA PHE A 217 -1.89 -6.47 14.72
C PHE A 217 -2.59 -7.39 13.73
N SER A 218 -3.56 -8.14 14.26
CA SER A 218 -4.38 -9.07 13.49
C SER A 218 -5.51 -8.32 12.78
N TYR A 219 -5.31 -7.98 11.50
CA TYR A 219 -6.36 -7.43 10.63
C TYR A 219 -6.42 -8.16 9.28
N GLY A 220 -7.46 -7.86 8.50
CA GLY A 220 -7.80 -8.61 7.29
C GLY A 220 -6.66 -8.74 6.28
N GLU A 221 -5.95 -7.64 5.98
CA GLU A 221 -4.85 -7.65 5.01
C GLU A 221 -3.64 -8.47 5.49
N ALA A 222 -3.26 -8.36 6.76
CA ALA A 222 -2.17 -9.17 7.33
C ALA A 222 -2.45 -10.68 7.25
N HIS A 223 -3.71 -11.10 7.45
CA HIS A 223 -4.11 -12.51 7.29
C HIS A 223 -4.13 -12.95 5.83
N GLN A 224 -4.64 -12.10 4.94
CA GLN A 224 -4.64 -12.37 3.51
C GLN A 224 -3.22 -12.54 2.97
N GLU A 225 -2.30 -11.68 3.41
CA GLU A 225 -0.88 -11.76 3.05
C GLU A 225 -0.25 -13.05 3.58
N LEU A 226 -0.46 -13.39 4.86
CA LEU A 226 0.05 -14.64 5.43
C LEU A 226 -0.49 -15.88 4.68
N ALA A 227 -1.77 -15.89 4.33
CA ALA A 227 -2.37 -16.97 3.55
C ALA A 227 -1.76 -17.08 2.15
N ARG A 228 -1.52 -15.94 1.48
CA ARG A 228 -0.84 -15.87 0.17
C ARG A 228 0.56 -16.47 0.24
N VAL A 229 1.35 -16.09 1.24
CA VAL A 229 2.71 -16.62 1.40
C VAL A 229 2.70 -18.13 1.63
N TYR A 230 1.78 -18.65 2.45
CA TYR A 230 1.64 -20.10 2.63
C TYR A 230 1.31 -20.82 1.32
N TRP A 231 0.42 -20.25 0.51
CA TRP A 231 0.08 -20.80 -0.79
C TRP A 231 1.29 -20.81 -1.75
N LEU A 232 2.07 -19.73 -1.79
CA LEU A 232 3.31 -19.67 -2.59
C LEU A 232 4.35 -20.71 -2.14
N LEU A 233 4.53 -20.87 -0.83
CA LEU A 233 5.43 -21.88 -0.26
C LEU A 233 4.99 -23.30 -0.61
N ALA A 234 3.69 -23.60 -0.55
CA ALA A 234 3.16 -24.90 -0.94
C ALA A 234 3.42 -25.19 -2.43
N ARG A 235 3.24 -24.19 -3.31
CA ARG A 235 3.53 -24.32 -4.75
C ARG A 235 5.02 -24.47 -5.07
N ALA A 236 5.90 -23.93 -4.23
CA ALA A 236 7.34 -24.04 -4.40
C ALA A 236 7.91 -25.40 -3.93
N GLN A 237 7.13 -26.21 -3.20
CA GLN A 237 7.57 -27.54 -2.79
C GLN A 237 7.47 -28.54 -3.95
N PRO A 238 8.48 -29.40 -4.15
CA PRO A 238 8.38 -30.49 -5.11
C PRO A 238 7.29 -31.51 -4.68
N PRO A 239 6.57 -32.14 -5.62
CA PRO A 239 5.47 -33.07 -5.32
C PRO A 239 5.87 -34.25 -4.42
N ALA A 240 7.16 -34.60 -4.34
CA ALA A 240 7.67 -35.65 -3.45
C ALA A 240 7.55 -35.34 -1.94
N ARG A 241 7.21 -34.10 -1.56
CA ARG A 241 6.98 -33.70 -0.15
C ARG A 241 5.51 -33.37 0.18
N ALA A 242 4.61 -33.46 -0.79
CA ALA A 242 3.17 -33.39 -0.51
C ALA A 242 2.77 -34.69 0.19
N GLY A 243 2.63 -34.65 1.52
CA GLY A 243 2.22 -35.81 2.31
C GLY A 243 0.97 -36.46 1.72
N SER A 244 1.02 -37.77 1.50
CA SER A 244 -0.11 -38.57 1.00
C SER A 244 -1.26 -38.54 2.01
N PHE A 245 -2.16 -37.58 1.86
CA PHE A 245 -3.40 -37.53 2.62
C PHE A 245 -4.60 -37.38 1.69
N VAL A 246 -4.98 -38.49 1.04
CA VAL A 246 -6.39 -38.88 0.89
C VAL A 246 -6.43 -40.41 0.91
N LYS A 247 -6.82 -41.00 2.04
CA LYS A 247 -7.49 -42.31 2.02
C LYS A 247 -8.97 -42.01 1.85
N GLU A 248 -9.50 -42.26 0.67
CA GLU A 248 -10.95 -42.34 0.48
C GLU A 248 -11.44 -43.47 1.41
N GLY A 249 -12.34 -43.12 2.33
CA GLY A 249 -12.95 -44.08 3.25
C GLY A 249 -13.85 -45.03 2.49
N GLY A 250 -13.72 -46.33 2.78
CA GLY A 250 -14.67 -47.36 2.38
C GLY A 250 -15.85 -47.50 3.34
#